data_AF-A0A7K2WJC3-F1
#
_entry.id   AF-A0A7K2WJC3-F1
#
_cell.length_a   1.000
_cell.length_b   1.000
_cell.length_c   1.000
_cell.angle_alpha   90.00
_cell.angle_beta   90.00
_cell.angle_gamma   90.00
#
_symmetry.space_group_name_H-M   'P 1'
#
loop_
_entity.id
_entity.type
_entity.pdbx_description
1 polymer ?
#
loop_
_entity_poly.entity_id
_entity_poly.type
_entity_poly.pdbx_seq_one_letter_code
_entity_poly.pdbx_strand_id
1 'polypeptide(L)'
;MFIDPGLRRAAGPEADAAKLIGRCVLLLAATAPGPQVARLVMEGVGAFAEQRMGMLTRQDRHFWVREVLALWLMDTVNVLTTCLSAPSALPLPEHGEALARRAAAVAALADRLSAHLVGATNDMVAWERSLATAAGVGGVGR
;
A
#
# COMPACT_ATOMS: atom_id res chain seq x y z
N MET A 1 4.17 -14.36 -12.82
CA MET A 1 3.21 -15.02 -11.90
C MET A 1 3.35 -14.34 -10.54
N PHE A 2 2.39 -13.49 -10.18
CA PHE A 2 2.37 -12.84 -8.87
C PHE A 2 1.65 -13.78 -7.90
N ILE A 3 2.41 -14.47 -7.05
CA ILE A 3 1.83 -15.30 -5.98
C ILE A 3 1.45 -14.36 -4.84
N ASP A 4 0.23 -14.50 -4.33
CA ASP A 4 -0.24 -13.80 -3.13
C ASP A 4 0.79 -13.94 -2.00
N PRO A 5 1.33 -12.84 -1.45
CA PRO A 5 2.32 -12.90 -0.38
C PRO A 5 1.83 -13.66 0.87
N GLY A 6 0.51 -13.68 1.10
CA GLY A 6 -0.13 -14.45 2.17
C GLY A 6 -0.16 -15.96 1.93
N LEU A 7 0.18 -16.44 0.73
CA LEU A 7 0.40 -17.86 0.44
C LEU A 7 1.86 -18.30 0.71
N ARG A 8 2.79 -17.36 0.94
CA ARG A 8 4.14 -17.68 1.41
C ARG A 8 4.07 -17.92 2.92
N ARG A 9 3.89 -19.18 3.34
CA ARG A 9 4.13 -19.57 4.74
C ARG A 9 5.58 -19.17 5.09
N ALA A 10 5.74 -18.25 6.04
CA ALA A 10 7.02 -17.64 6.45
C ALA A 10 7.62 -16.58 5.50
N ALA A 11 6.81 -15.63 5.01
CA ALA A 11 7.24 -14.55 4.11
C ALA A 11 8.19 -13.48 4.72
N GLY A 12 8.62 -13.63 5.98
CA GLY A 12 9.48 -12.67 6.67
C GLY A 12 8.74 -11.43 7.20
N PRO A 13 9.35 -10.66 8.12
CA PRO A 13 8.75 -9.47 8.74
C PRO A 13 8.40 -8.36 7.73
N GLU A 14 9.02 -8.33 6.56
CA GLU A 14 8.75 -7.43 5.45
C GLU A 14 7.34 -7.60 4.90
N ALA A 15 6.89 -8.85 4.75
CA ALA A 15 5.57 -9.15 4.21
C ALA A 15 4.44 -8.75 5.15
N ASP A 16 4.63 -8.95 6.45
CA ASP A 16 3.67 -8.50 7.46
C ASP A 16 3.58 -6.97 7.48
N ALA A 17 4.73 -6.29 7.41
CA ALA A 17 4.78 -4.83 7.31
C ALA A 17 4.07 -4.33 6.05
N ALA A 18 4.39 -4.90 4.88
CA ALA A 18 3.77 -4.54 3.61
C ALA A 18 2.25 -4.76 3.63
N LYS A 19 1.80 -5.86 4.23
CA LYS A 19 0.37 -6.16 4.37
C LYS A 19 -0.33 -5.18 5.30
N LEU A 20 0.26 -4.86 6.45
CA LEU A 20 -0.29 -3.85 7.36
C LEU A 20 -0.42 -2.49 6.65
N ILE A 21 0.66 -2.03 6.01
CA ILE A 21 0.69 -0.78 5.24
C ILE A 21 -0.38 -0.80 4.16
N GLY A 22 -0.43 -1.86 3.35
CA GLY A 22 -1.43 -2.04 2.30
C GLY A 22 -2.85 -1.95 2.82
N ARG A 23 -3.16 -2.60 3.94
CA ARG A 23 -4.51 -2.55 4.55
C ARG A 23 -4.86 -1.18 5.08
N CYS A 24 -3.91 -0.47 5.71
CA CYS A 24 -4.14 0.92 6.12
C CYS A 24 -4.46 1.81 4.92
N VAL A 25 -3.70 1.70 3.84
CA VAL A 25 -3.91 2.54 2.65
C VAL A 25 -5.18 2.19 1.89
N LEU A 26 -5.51 0.90 1.76
CA LEU A 26 -6.78 0.46 1.16
C LEU A 26 -7.97 0.89 2.02
N LEU A 27 -7.84 0.89 3.35
CA LEU A 27 -8.86 1.44 4.25
C LEU A 27 -9.06 2.93 4.03
N LEU A 28 -7.98 3.71 3.94
CA LEU A 28 -8.04 5.13 3.61
C LEU A 28 -8.68 5.37 2.24
N ALA A 29 -8.33 4.54 1.24
CA ALA A 29 -8.87 4.64 -0.10
C ALA A 29 -10.38 4.35 -0.13
N ALA A 30 -10.84 3.35 0.61
CA ALA A 30 -12.25 2.97 0.67
C ALA A 30 -13.11 3.95 1.46
N THR A 31 -12.61 4.43 2.60
CA THR A 31 -13.37 5.28 3.54
C THR A 31 -13.27 6.76 3.22
N ALA A 32 -12.22 7.19 2.53
CA ALA A 32 -11.95 8.59 2.18
C ALA A 32 -12.19 9.56 3.36
N PRO A 33 -11.53 9.36 4.52
CA PRO A 33 -11.85 10.06 5.76
C PRO A 33 -11.43 11.54 5.78
N GLY A 34 -10.88 12.03 4.67
CA GLY A 34 -10.38 13.39 4.52
C GLY A 34 -8.86 13.49 4.74
N PRO A 35 -8.26 14.60 4.29
CA PRO A 35 -6.80 14.75 4.22
C PRO A 35 -6.10 14.74 5.59
N GLN A 36 -6.76 15.28 6.64
CA GLN A 36 -6.16 15.32 7.98
C GLN A 36 -6.03 13.91 8.59
N VAL A 37 -7.10 13.11 8.52
CA VAL A 37 -7.09 11.74 9.05
C VAL A 37 -6.14 10.87 8.24
N ALA A 38 -6.15 10.99 6.91
CA ALA A 38 -5.25 10.25 6.05
C ALA A 38 -3.77 10.58 6.35
N ARG A 39 -3.44 11.85 6.57
CA ARG A 39 -2.09 12.27 6.97
C ARG A 39 -1.66 11.64 8.29
N LEU A 40 -2.49 11.71 9.33
CA LEU A 40 -2.16 11.14 10.65
C LEU A 40 -1.93 9.63 10.60
N VAL A 41 -2.75 8.90 9.82
CA VAL A 41 -2.56 7.46 9.62
C VAL A 41 -1.23 7.19 8.91
N MET A 42 -0.90 7.95 7.86
CA MET A 42 0.36 7.75 7.14
C MET A 42 1.60 8.18 7.93
N GLU A 43 1.50 9.17 8.82
CA GLU A 43 2.54 9.52 9.78
C GLU A 43 2.80 8.35 10.75
N GLY A 44 1.75 7.73 11.28
CA GLY A 44 1.87 6.53 12.12
C GLY A 44 2.49 5.33 11.39
N VAL A 45 2.14 5.14 10.12
CA VAL A 45 2.77 4.13 9.25
C VAL A 45 4.25 4.43 9.02
N GLY A 46 4.61 5.70 8.81
CA GLY A 46 5.99 6.15 8.68
C GLY A 46 6.79 5.84 9.94
N ALA A 47 6.29 6.22 11.12
CA ALA A 47 6.92 5.96 12.40
C ALA A 47 7.10 4.44 12.67
N PHE A 48 6.10 3.63 12.33
CA PHE A 48 6.21 2.18 12.40
C PHE A 48 7.34 1.64 11.52
N ALA A 49 7.43 2.09 10.27
CA ALA A 49 8.48 1.65 9.35
C ALA A 49 9.88 2.11 9.81
N GLU A 50 10.00 3.34 10.31
CA GLU A 50 11.24 3.87 10.89
C GLU A 50 11.72 3.02 12.07
N GLN A 51 10.81 2.61 12.97
CA GLN A 51 11.14 1.72 14.08
C GLN A 51 11.67 0.36 13.59
N ARG A 52 11.08 -0.20 12.54
CA ARG A 52 11.55 -1.47 11.93
C ARG A 52 12.92 -1.30 11.29
N MET A 53 13.12 -0.22 10.53
CA MET A 53 14.38 0.10 9.87
C MET A 53 15.51 0.46 10.86
N GLY A 54 15.17 0.99 12.04
CA GLY A 54 16.14 1.38 13.06
C GLY A 54 17.06 0.24 13.51
N MET A 55 16.59 -1.00 13.44
CA MET A 55 17.34 -2.21 13.80
C MET A 55 18.20 -2.78 12.66
N LEU A 56 18.08 -2.23 11.46
CA LEU A 56 18.73 -2.75 10.25
C LEU A 56 19.99 -1.95 9.89
N THR A 57 20.95 -2.63 9.25
CA THR A 57 22.09 -1.97 8.61
C THR A 57 21.62 -1.08 7.46
N ARG A 58 22.45 -0.12 7.02
CA ARG A 58 22.08 0.76 5.90
C ARG A 58 21.70 -0.03 4.64
N GLN A 59 22.46 -1.07 4.32
CA GLN A 59 22.20 -1.92 3.15
C GLN A 59 20.88 -2.68 3.30
N ASP A 60 20.61 -3.23 4.49
CA ASP A 60 19.38 -3.96 4.75
C ASP A 60 18.16 -3.04 4.74
N ARG A 61 18.29 -1.76 5.14
CA ARG A 61 17.21 -0.77 5.00
C ARG A 61 16.81 -0.55 3.54
N HIS A 62 17.79 -0.41 2.66
CA HIS A 62 17.53 -0.28 1.22
C HIS A 62 16.77 -1.50 0.68
N PHE A 63 17.23 -2.70 1.03
CA PHE A 63 16.56 -3.93 0.64
C PHE A 63 15.12 -4.02 1.21
N TRP A 64 14.98 -3.73 2.50
CA TRP A 64 13.71 -3.76 3.21
C TRP A 64 12.68 -2.81 2.58
N VAL A 65 13.06 -1.57 2.26
CA VAL A 65 12.16 -0.60 1.62
C VAL A 65 11.69 -1.09 0.26
N ARG A 66 12.61 -1.60 -0.57
CA ARG A 66 12.26 -2.12 -1.91
C ARG A 66 11.31 -3.30 -1.82
N GLU A 67 11.58 -4.23 -0.91
CA GLU A 67 10.74 -5.41 -0.71
C GLU A 67 9.35 -5.02 -0.19
N VAL A 68 9.28 -4.14 0.81
CA VAL A 68 8.00 -3.65 1.36
C VAL A 68 7.18 -2.92 0.29
N LEU A 69 7.79 -2.01 -0.48
CA LEU A 69 7.09 -1.31 -1.57
C LEU A 69 6.59 -2.28 -2.64
N ALA A 70 7.39 -3.27 -3.03
CA ALA A 70 7.01 -4.27 -4.02
C ALA A 70 5.85 -5.16 -3.53
N LEU A 71 5.92 -5.64 -2.28
CA LEU A 71 4.88 -6.47 -1.67
C LEU A 71 3.59 -5.67 -1.44
N TRP A 72 3.69 -4.41 -1.04
CA TRP A 72 2.54 -3.52 -0.90
C TRP A 72 1.87 -3.24 -2.25
N LEU A 73 2.65 -2.96 -3.30
CA LEU A 73 2.15 -2.84 -4.67
C LEU A 73 1.40 -4.10 -5.10
N MET A 74 1.99 -5.28 -4.82
CA MET A 74 1.40 -6.56 -5.15
C MET A 74 0.06 -6.78 -4.42
N ASP A 75 0.00 -6.57 -3.10
CA ASP A 75 -1.25 -6.71 -2.32
C ASP A 75 -2.32 -5.72 -2.83
N THR A 76 -1.93 -4.48 -3.16
CA THR A 76 -2.86 -3.46 -3.69
C THR A 76 -3.48 -3.90 -5.01
N VAL A 77 -2.67 -4.36 -5.97
CA VAL A 77 -3.15 -4.85 -7.27
C VAL A 77 -3.98 -6.11 -7.10
N ASN A 78 -3.55 -7.06 -6.26
CA ASN A 78 -4.30 -8.29 -5.98
C ASN A 78 -5.67 -8.01 -5.38
N VAL A 79 -5.77 -7.12 -4.39
CA VAL A 79 -7.06 -6.74 -3.81
C VAL A 79 -7.95 -6.03 -4.82
N LEU A 80 -7.39 -5.07 -5.58
CA LEU A 80 -8.17 -4.32 -6.56
C LEU A 80 -8.72 -5.24 -7.67
N THR A 81 -7.88 -6.10 -8.23
CA THR A 81 -8.28 -7.07 -9.25
C THR A 81 -9.33 -8.05 -8.73
N THR A 82 -9.20 -8.50 -7.48
CA THR A 82 -10.22 -9.34 -6.81
C THR A 82 -11.56 -8.61 -6.70
N CYS A 83 -11.57 -7.34 -6.30
CA CYS A 83 -12.80 -6.55 -6.21
C CYS A 83 -13.43 -6.35 -7.60
N LEU A 84 -12.62 -6.02 -8.61
CA LEU A 84 -13.11 -5.75 -9.98
C LEU A 84 -13.55 -7.01 -10.73
N SER A 85 -13.03 -8.17 -10.36
CA SER A 85 -13.35 -9.45 -11.02
C SER A 85 -14.41 -10.26 -10.26
N ALA A 86 -14.97 -9.72 -9.18
CA ALA A 86 -16.00 -10.40 -8.41
C ALA A 86 -17.27 -10.59 -9.28
N PRO A 87 -17.83 -11.81 -9.33
CA PRO A 87 -19.03 -12.06 -10.13
C PRO A 87 -20.24 -11.36 -9.52
N SER A 88 -21.14 -10.84 -10.36
CA SER A 88 -22.34 -10.13 -9.91
C SER A 88 -23.29 -10.97 -9.04
N ALA A 89 -23.20 -12.30 -9.13
CA ALA A 89 -23.95 -13.23 -8.30
C ALA A 89 -23.39 -13.38 -6.87
N LEU A 90 -22.19 -12.87 -6.59
CA LEU A 90 -21.54 -12.93 -5.29
C LEU A 90 -21.26 -11.49 -4.80
N PRO A 91 -22.06 -10.95 -3.87
CA PRO A 91 -21.87 -9.59 -3.41
C PRO A 91 -20.52 -9.44 -2.72
N LEU A 92 -19.84 -8.35 -3.03
CA LEU A 92 -18.61 -7.98 -2.34
C LEU A 92 -18.95 -7.53 -0.91
N PRO A 93 -18.04 -7.73 0.07
CA PRO A 93 -18.13 -7.01 1.33
C PRO A 93 -18.14 -5.50 1.09
N GLU A 94 -18.78 -4.73 1.96
CA GLU A 94 -18.93 -3.26 1.82
C GLU A 94 -17.61 -2.54 1.48
N HIS A 95 -16.52 -2.98 2.12
CA HIS A 95 -15.19 -2.46 1.88
C HIS A 95 -14.69 -2.73 0.44
N GLY A 96 -14.94 -3.93 -0.09
CA GLY A 96 -14.61 -4.31 -1.46
C GLY A 96 -15.40 -3.51 -2.49
N GLU A 97 -16.69 -3.27 -2.23
CA GLU A 97 -17.50 -2.41 -3.10
C GLU A 97 -17.01 -0.96 -3.09
N ALA A 98 -16.66 -0.42 -1.92
CA ALA A 98 -16.12 0.92 -1.80
C ALA A 98 -14.79 1.08 -2.56
N LEU A 99 -13.92 0.07 -2.51
CA LEU A 99 -12.70 0.02 -3.31
C LEU A 99 -13.02 -0.07 -4.81
N ALA A 100 -13.98 -0.89 -5.23
CA ALA A 100 -14.39 -0.99 -6.64
C ALA A 100 -14.92 0.35 -7.17
N ARG A 101 -15.74 1.07 -6.39
CA ARG A 101 -16.22 2.43 -6.75
C ARG A 101 -15.09 3.44 -6.89
N ARG A 102 -13.98 3.25 -6.18
CA ARG A 102 -12.78 4.12 -6.23
C ARG A 102 -11.61 3.48 -6.98
N ALA A 103 -11.87 2.51 -7.85
CA ALA A 103 -10.85 1.73 -8.54
C ALA A 103 -9.84 2.61 -9.30
N ALA A 104 -10.29 3.68 -9.96
CA ALA A 104 -9.40 4.60 -10.66
C ALA A 104 -8.41 5.30 -9.71
N ALA A 105 -8.84 5.69 -8.51
CA ALA A 105 -7.98 6.32 -7.53
C ALA A 105 -6.95 5.33 -6.95
N VAL A 106 -7.36 4.08 -6.71
CA VAL A 106 -6.48 2.99 -6.24
C VAL A 106 -5.48 2.58 -7.33
N ALA A 107 -5.91 2.52 -8.59
CA ALA A 107 -5.04 2.25 -9.73
C ALA A 107 -4.00 3.38 -9.92
N ALA A 108 -4.42 4.64 -9.82
CA ALA A 108 -3.50 5.78 -9.89
C ALA A 108 -2.52 5.83 -8.72
N LEU A 109 -2.94 5.38 -7.53
CA LEU A 109 -2.02 5.15 -6.41
C LEU A 109 -0.97 4.09 -6.77
N ALA A 110 -1.40 2.90 -7.21
CA ALA A 110 -0.49 1.81 -7.57
C ALA A 110 0.49 2.21 -8.69
N ASP A 111 0.02 2.93 -9.70
CA ASP A 111 0.86 3.47 -10.78
C ASP A 111 1.95 4.42 -10.24
N ARG A 112 1.58 5.39 -9.39
CA ARG A 112 2.55 6.31 -8.77
C ARG A 112 3.56 5.60 -7.87
N LEU A 113 3.12 4.63 -7.07
CA LEU A 113 4.00 3.82 -6.23
C LEU A 113 5.00 3.01 -7.07
N SER A 114 4.54 2.44 -8.19
CA SER A 114 5.39 1.75 -9.16
C SER A 114 6.42 2.70 -9.77
N ALA A 115 6.00 3.91 -10.17
CA ALA A 115 6.89 4.93 -10.71
C ALA A 115 7.95 5.38 -9.69
N HIS A 116 7.61 5.49 -8.39
CA HIS A 116 8.60 5.77 -7.35
C HIS A 116 9.63 4.65 -7.22
N LEU A 117 9.18 3.39 -7.26
CA LEU A 117 10.07 2.24 -7.12
C LEU A 117 11.03 2.09 -8.32
N VAL A 118 10.56 2.36 -9.53
CA VAL A 118 11.35 2.28 -10.77
C VAL A 118 12.27 3.49 -10.96
N GLY A 119 11.78 4.69 -10.64
CA GLY A 119 12.47 5.95 -10.93
C GLY A 119 13.41 6.43 -9.82
N ALA A 120 13.42 5.81 -8.64
CA ALA A 120 14.24 6.27 -7.53
C ALA A 120 15.69 5.83 -7.63
N THR A 121 16.59 6.80 -7.52
CA THR A 121 18.02 6.57 -7.25
C THR A 121 18.31 6.33 -5.77
N ASN A 122 17.32 6.59 -4.90
CA ASN A 122 17.39 6.42 -3.46
C ASN A 122 16.06 5.86 -2.92
N ASP A 123 16.09 4.64 -2.38
CA ASP A 123 14.89 3.95 -1.91
C ASP A 123 14.19 4.70 -0.76
N MET A 124 14.93 5.42 0.10
CA MET A 124 14.31 6.21 1.18
C MET A 124 13.49 7.38 0.63
N VAL A 125 13.95 8.01 -0.44
CA VAL A 125 13.17 9.05 -1.14
C VAL A 125 11.95 8.42 -1.82
N ALA A 126 12.09 7.22 -2.37
CA ALA A 126 10.96 6.46 -2.92
C ALA A 126 9.89 6.17 -1.85
N TRP A 127 10.34 5.78 -0.65
CA TRP A 127 9.51 5.52 0.51
C TRP A 127 8.73 6.76 0.96
N GLU A 128 9.41 7.88 1.21
CA GLU A 128 8.79 9.14 1.64
C GLU A 128 7.73 9.63 0.64
N ARG A 129 8.07 9.61 -0.66
CA ARG A 129 7.13 9.97 -1.72
C ARG A 129 5.93 9.02 -1.76
N SER A 130 6.16 7.74 -1.51
CA SER A 130 5.10 6.72 -1.48
C SER A 130 4.12 6.93 -0.34
N LEU A 131 4.62 7.28 0.86
CA LEU A 131 3.77 7.66 1.99
C LEU A 131 2.94 8.92 1.71
N ALA A 132 3.56 9.94 1.11
CA ALA A 132 2.88 11.17 0.73
C ALA A 132 1.76 10.91 -0.31
N THR A 133 2.05 10.10 -1.33
CA THR A 133 1.04 9.69 -2.33
C THR A 133 -0.10 8.89 -1.70
N ALA A 134 0.21 7.98 -0.78
CA ALA A 134 -0.79 7.21 -0.04
C ALA A 134 -1.67 8.11 0.83
N ALA A 135 -1.13 9.13 1.49
CA ALA A 135 -1.93 10.09 2.25
C ALA A 135 -2.95 10.83 1.35
N GLY A 136 -2.60 11.06 0.09
CA GLY A 136 -3.48 11.70 -0.89
C GLY A 136 -4.72 10.87 -1.27
N VAL A 137 -4.67 9.54 -1.16
CA VAL A 137 -5.79 8.66 -1.62
C VAL A 137 -7.05 8.83 -0.76
N GLY A 138 -6.88 9.15 0.51
CA GLY A 138 -7.97 9.41 1.46
C GLY A 138 -8.52 10.84 1.41
N GLY A 139 -7.88 11.74 0.67
CA GLY A 139 -8.24 13.16 0.56
C GLY A 139 -9.11 13.52 -0.65
N VAL A 140 -9.32 12.60 -1.60
CA VAL A 140 -10.14 12.89 -2.79
C VAL A 140 -11.62 12.74 -2.46
N GLY A 141 -12.20 13.82 -1.95
CA GLY A 141 -13.63 14.12 -2.03
C GLY A 141 -13.82 15.25 -3.04
N ARG A 142 -14.45 14.94 -4.17
CA ARG A 142 -15.21 15.89 -4.99
C ARG A 142 -16.47 15.19 -5.43
#